data_AF-A0A359LF39-F1
#
_entry.id   AF-A0A359LF39-F1
#
_cell.length_a   1.000
_cell.length_b   1.000
_cell.length_c   1.000
_cell.angle_alpha   90.00
_cell.angle_beta   90.00
_cell.angle_gamma   90.00
#
_symmetry.space_group_name_H-M   'P 1'
#
loop_
_entity.id
_entity.type
_entity.pdbx_description
1 polymer ?
#
loop_
_entity_poly.entity_id
_entity_poly.type
_entity_poly.pdbx_seq_one_letter_code
_entity_poly.pdbx_strand_id
1 'polypeptide(L)'
;MLTLVLLLSILHFISPRLGAYRYDLEQFVSKIVRQPVQIGEIAVGSRGLEPVFRFYNVVIFNSAKNKKILQARELQVGIDLIGSLLKWQIKPGLLLIRSSEFSVYQKKDGELGLVGISPTSTAALDASFIDEVSPWLFEQSRIDLEDITLNWNLVDGKVVKINNLYLRLHNGVLQHDLKIGGHLEQKSSSAIFKADLKLRGDFLKNSIPPFAGDVVIDNWQPEFDLKFSGGGFFMPSSGNVNLLVRNSNVTTKFFR
;
A
#
# COMPACT_ATOMS: atom_id res chain seq x y z
N MET A 1 -29.23 -3.01 15.10
CA MET A 1 -29.18 -1.59 15.55
C MET A 1 -28.64 -1.48 16.97
N LEU A 2 -29.19 -2.19 17.97
CA LEU A 2 -28.68 -2.15 19.36
C LEU A 2 -27.22 -2.59 19.51
N THR A 3 -26.78 -3.60 18.74
CA THR A 3 -25.40 -4.10 18.74
C THR A 3 -24.39 -3.10 18.18
N LEU A 4 -24.78 -2.35 17.14
CA LEU A 4 -23.96 -1.29 16.54
C LEU A 4 -23.73 -0.16 17.55
N VAL A 5 -24.81 0.27 18.21
CA VAL A 5 -24.77 1.31 19.24
C VAL A 5 -23.94 0.86 20.43
N LEU A 6 -24.09 -0.40 20.87
CA LEU A 6 -23.30 -0.96 21.96
C LEU A 6 -21.80 -1.01 21.62
N LEU A 7 -21.44 -1.49 20.42
CA LEU A 7 -20.05 -1.56 19.98
C LEU A 7 -19.42 -0.16 19.86
N LEU A 8 -20.14 0.79 19.27
CA LEU A 8 -19.69 2.18 19.17
C LEU A 8 -19.56 2.84 20.55
N SER A 9 -20.47 2.52 21.48
CA SER A 9 -20.41 3.02 22.86
C SER A 9 -19.22 2.45 23.63
N ILE A 10 -18.91 1.15 23.45
CA ILE A 10 -17.72 0.51 24.01
C ILE A 10 -16.46 1.17 23.44
N LEU A 11 -16.39 1.37 22.11
CA LEU A 11 -15.25 2.04 21.47
C LEU A 11 -15.06 3.46 21.98
N HIS A 12 -16.17 4.21 22.13
CA HIS A 12 -16.17 5.57 22.66
C HIS A 12 -15.71 5.62 24.12
N PHE A 13 -16.13 4.64 24.94
CA PHE A 13 -15.74 4.56 26.34
C PHE A 13 -14.29 4.11 26.55
N ILE A 14 -13.75 3.30 25.62
CA ILE A 14 -12.33 2.89 25.62
C ILE A 14 -11.42 4.03 25.13
N SER A 15 -11.94 4.95 24.30
CA SER A 15 -11.21 6.10 23.74
C SER A 15 -10.30 6.84 24.75
N PRO A 16 -10.79 7.30 25.93
CA PRO A 16 -9.96 8.00 26.91
C PRO A 16 -8.88 7.14 27.59
N ARG A 17 -8.89 5.81 27.42
CA ARG A 17 -7.92 4.88 28.01
C ARG A 17 -7.01 4.18 26.99
N LEU A 18 -7.14 4.50 25.70
CA LEU A 18 -6.35 3.85 24.62
C LEU A 18 -4.84 3.99 24.79
N GLY A 19 -4.39 5.11 25.38
CA GLY A 19 -2.97 5.30 25.70
C GLY A 19 -2.40 4.22 26.62
N ALA A 20 -3.20 3.65 27.53
CA ALA A 20 -2.77 2.58 28.42
C ALA A 20 -2.51 1.25 27.69
N TYR A 21 -3.25 1.00 26.60
CA TYR A 21 -3.12 -0.21 25.78
C TYR A 21 -2.06 -0.10 24.68
N ARG A 22 -1.43 1.07 24.53
CA ARG A 22 -0.41 1.33 23.51
C ARG A 22 0.73 0.31 23.58
N TYR A 23 1.24 0.04 24.78
CA TYR A 23 2.34 -0.90 24.98
C TYR A 23 1.92 -2.34 24.65
N ASP A 24 0.74 -2.77 25.10
CA ASP A 24 0.24 -4.12 24.80
C ASP A 24 0.02 -4.32 23.31
N LEU A 25 -0.46 -3.29 22.61
CA LEU A 25 -0.66 -3.31 21.17
C LEU A 25 0.68 -3.30 20.41
N GLU A 26 1.65 -2.50 20.84
CA GLU A 26 3.03 -2.55 20.32
C GLU A 26 3.61 -3.96 20.44
N GLN A 27 3.47 -4.61 21.60
CA GLN A 27 3.96 -5.98 21.83
C GLN A 27 3.22 -7.01 20.98
N PHE A 28 1.89 -6.91 20.88
CA PHE A 28 1.07 -7.79 20.06
C PHE A 28 1.46 -7.70 18.58
N VAL A 29 1.52 -6.48 18.03
CA VAL A 29 1.91 -6.26 16.63
C VAL A 29 3.35 -6.70 16.41
N SER A 30 4.26 -6.40 17.35
CA SER A 30 5.67 -6.82 17.23
C SER A 30 5.85 -8.33 17.11
N LYS A 31 5.00 -9.11 17.78
CA LYS A 31 4.99 -10.59 17.66
C LYS A 31 4.53 -11.03 16.27
N ILE A 32 3.51 -10.37 15.72
CA ILE A 32 2.97 -10.69 14.38
C ILE A 32 3.99 -10.35 13.30
N VAL A 33 4.53 -9.12 13.32
CA VAL A 33 5.48 -8.67 12.30
C VAL A 33 6.92 -9.16 12.56
N ARG A 34 7.14 -9.87 13.68
CA ARG A 34 8.44 -10.37 14.15
C ARG A 34 9.54 -9.29 14.21
N GLN A 35 9.13 -8.05 14.43
CA GLN A 35 10.00 -6.87 14.47
C GLN A 35 9.53 -5.92 15.56
N PRO A 36 10.42 -5.19 16.26
CA PRO A 36 10.01 -4.22 17.26
C PRO A 36 9.20 -3.09 16.64
N VAL A 37 7.99 -2.87 17.14
CA VAL A 37 7.10 -1.78 16.74
C VAL A 37 6.98 -0.76 17.85
N GLN A 38 7.00 0.51 17.47
CA GLN A 38 6.69 1.63 18.35
C GLN A 38 5.57 2.45 17.72
N ILE A 39 4.63 2.87 18.55
CA ILE A 39 3.47 3.68 18.18
C ILE A 39 3.52 4.92 19.05
N GLY A 40 3.46 6.11 18.45
CA GLY A 40 3.46 7.36 19.21
C GLY A 40 2.16 7.56 19.97
N GLU A 41 1.05 7.55 19.24
CA GLU A 41 -0.28 7.81 19.79
C GLU A 41 -1.31 6.89 19.12
N ILE A 42 -2.35 6.54 19.88
CA ILE A 42 -3.50 5.77 19.40
C ILE A 42 -4.74 6.60 19.66
N ALA A 43 -5.53 6.82 18.61
CA ALA A 43 -6.83 7.44 18.69
C ALA A 43 -7.88 6.54 18.05
N VAL A 44 -9.13 6.69 18.49
CA VAL A 44 -10.29 6.10 17.84
C VAL A 44 -11.14 7.23 17.30
N GLY A 45 -11.62 7.06 16.09
CA GLY A 45 -12.59 7.95 15.49
C GLY A 45 -13.56 7.16 14.62
N SER A 46 -14.24 7.89 13.75
CA SER A 46 -15.11 7.32 12.73
C SER A 46 -14.85 8.01 11.39
N ARG A 47 -15.19 7.31 10.31
CA ARG A 47 -15.28 7.85 8.96
C ARG A 47 -16.64 7.44 8.40
N GLY A 48 -17.57 8.39 8.36
CA GLY A 48 -18.97 8.07 8.09
C GLY A 48 -19.52 7.15 9.20
N LEU A 49 -19.89 5.93 8.84
CA LEU A 49 -20.40 4.90 9.77
C LEU A 49 -19.35 3.85 10.15
N GLU A 50 -18.14 3.95 9.62
CA GLU A 50 -17.05 3.02 9.91
C GLU A 50 -16.25 3.52 11.12
N PRO A 51 -16.10 2.74 12.20
CA PRO A 51 -15.14 3.01 13.25
C PRO A 51 -13.73 2.83 12.70
N VAL A 52 -12.85 3.74 13.08
CA VAL A 52 -11.48 3.78 12.59
C VAL A 52 -10.52 3.94 13.77
N PHE A 53 -9.58 3.01 13.87
CA PHE A 53 -8.41 3.14 14.73
C PHE A 53 -7.34 3.92 14.00
N ARG A 54 -6.80 4.95 14.63
CA ARG A 54 -5.73 5.79 14.09
C ARG A 54 -4.49 5.61 14.96
N PHE A 55 -3.37 5.36 14.31
CA PHE A 55 -2.07 5.16 14.92
C PHE A 55 -1.15 6.24 14.36
N TYR A 56 -0.60 7.08 15.23
CA TYR A 56 0.30 8.15 14.83
C TYR A 56 1.74 7.78 15.14
N ASN A 57 2.64 8.19 14.24
CA ASN A 57 4.08 7.99 14.34
C ASN A 57 4.44 6.52 14.59
N VAL A 58 3.93 5.62 13.74
CA VAL A 58 4.23 4.19 13.78
C VAL A 58 5.61 3.97 13.17
N VAL A 59 6.48 3.28 13.90
CA VAL A 59 7.83 2.95 13.48
C VAL A 59 8.07 1.46 13.69
N ILE A 60 8.49 0.77 12.64
CA ILE A 60 8.98 -0.60 12.70
C ILE A 60 10.50 -0.53 12.68
N PHE A 61 11.15 -1.10 13.67
CA PHE A 61 12.60 -1.21 13.76
C PHE A 61 13.08 -2.57 13.28
N ASN A 62 14.38 -2.68 13.03
CA ASN A 62 15.02 -3.98 12.94
C ASN A 62 15.07 -4.67 14.31
N SER A 63 15.40 -5.96 14.30
CA SER A 63 15.40 -6.79 15.51
C SER A 63 16.35 -6.25 16.59
N ALA A 64 17.45 -5.60 16.19
CA ALA A 64 18.39 -4.93 17.10
C ALA A 64 17.90 -3.57 17.64
N LYS A 65 16.73 -3.08 17.19
CA LYS A 65 16.11 -1.79 17.54
C LYS A 65 17.00 -0.56 17.33
N ASN A 66 17.97 -0.64 16.43
CA ASN A 66 18.92 0.45 16.15
C ASN A 66 18.70 1.12 14.78
N LYS A 67 17.88 0.53 13.92
CA LYS A 67 17.54 1.06 12.60
C LYS A 67 16.03 1.02 12.39
N LYS A 68 15.47 2.12 11.87
CA LYS A 68 14.08 2.17 11.40
C LYS A 68 14.00 1.48 10.03
N ILE A 69 13.10 0.51 9.90
CA ILE A 69 12.80 -0.20 8.66
C ILE A 69 11.69 0.52 7.92
N LEU A 70 10.62 0.87 8.65
CA LEU A 70 9.42 1.48 8.10
C LEU A 70 8.93 2.53 9.09
N GLN A 71 8.51 3.67 8.57
CA GLN A 71 7.89 4.72 9.36
C GLN A 71 6.65 5.25 8.64
N ALA A 72 5.56 5.35 9.39
CA ALA A 72 4.32 5.99 8.95
C ALA A 72 3.92 7.07 9.95
N ARG A 73 3.66 8.29 9.46
CA ARG A 73 3.17 9.38 10.33
C ARG A 73 1.76 9.10 10.81
N GLU A 74 0.92 8.57 9.94
CA GLU A 74 -0.45 8.18 10.26
C GLU A 74 -0.80 6.87 9.57
N LEU A 75 -1.29 5.91 10.35
CA LEU A 75 -1.86 4.65 9.90
C LEU A 75 -3.29 4.58 10.43
N GLN A 76 -4.28 4.34 9.57
CA GLN A 76 -5.66 4.14 9.97
C GLN A 76 -6.12 2.75 9.55
N VAL A 77 -6.80 2.05 10.46
CA VAL A 77 -7.44 0.76 10.23
C VAL A 77 -8.91 0.88 10.60
N GLY A 78 -9.79 0.76 9.63
CA GLY A 78 -11.24 0.81 9.79
C GLY A 78 -11.87 -0.58 9.71
N ILE A 79 -13.01 -0.73 10.38
CA ILE A 79 -13.80 -1.96 10.38
C ILE A 79 -15.10 -1.70 9.62
N ASP A 80 -15.41 -2.53 8.63
CA ASP A 80 -16.71 -2.47 7.93
C ASP A 80 -17.78 -3.12 8.80
N LEU A 81 -18.45 -2.32 9.64
CA LEU A 81 -19.48 -2.84 10.55
C LEU A 81 -20.67 -3.43 9.79
N ILE A 82 -21.09 -2.84 8.67
CA ILE A 82 -22.29 -3.29 7.94
C ILE A 82 -22.02 -4.66 7.32
N GLY A 83 -20.91 -4.79 6.59
CA GLY A 83 -20.49 -6.05 6.02
C GLY A 83 -20.16 -7.09 7.10
N SER A 84 -19.66 -6.65 8.26
CA SER A 84 -19.38 -7.55 9.38
C SER A 84 -20.64 -8.14 9.99
N LEU A 85 -21.67 -7.33 10.20
CA LEU A 85 -22.95 -7.80 10.72
C LEU A 85 -23.66 -8.74 9.74
N LEU A 86 -23.58 -8.46 8.44
CA LEU A 86 -24.24 -9.29 7.42
C LEU A 86 -23.62 -10.69 7.31
N LYS A 87 -22.29 -10.79 7.43
CA LYS A 87 -21.55 -12.05 7.36
C LYS A 87 -21.23 -12.66 8.73
N TRP A 88 -21.65 -12.02 9.82
CA TRP A 88 -21.32 -12.42 11.20
C TRP A 88 -19.80 -12.61 11.45
N GLN A 89 -18.97 -11.86 10.74
CA GLN A 89 -17.51 -11.95 10.81
C GLN A 89 -16.92 -10.55 10.73
N ILE A 90 -15.94 -10.22 11.58
CA ILE A 90 -15.27 -8.91 11.54
C ILE A 90 -14.55 -8.78 10.19
N LYS A 91 -14.94 -7.75 9.44
CA LYS A 91 -14.37 -7.43 8.14
C LYS A 91 -13.54 -6.17 8.20
N PRO A 92 -12.33 -6.20 7.60
CA PRO A 92 -11.59 -4.98 7.39
C PRO A 92 -12.30 -4.08 6.37
N GLY A 93 -12.42 -2.79 6.70
CA GLY A 93 -13.12 -1.81 5.85
C GLY A 93 -12.17 -0.83 5.16
N LEU A 94 -11.19 -0.32 5.91
CA LEU A 94 -10.30 0.74 5.46
C LEU A 94 -8.87 0.48 5.94
N LEU A 95 -7.91 0.57 5.04
CA LEU A 95 -6.51 0.74 5.37
C LEU A 95 -6.03 2.07 4.78
N LEU A 96 -5.53 2.98 5.62
CA LEU A 96 -4.95 4.23 5.15
C LEU A 96 -3.57 4.46 5.74
N ILE A 97 -2.60 4.79 4.89
CA ILE A 97 -1.22 5.08 5.28
C ILE A 97 -0.86 6.46 4.72
N ARG A 98 -0.32 7.31 5.59
CA ARG A 98 0.00 8.71 5.27
C ARG A 98 1.40 9.10 5.68
N SER A 99 2.06 9.86 4.79
CA SER A 99 3.39 10.44 4.99
C SER A 99 4.36 9.37 5.50
N SER A 100 4.59 8.37 4.65
CA SER A 100 5.48 7.25 4.95
C SER A 100 6.59 7.15 3.91
N GLU A 101 7.72 6.63 4.36
CA GLU A 101 8.87 6.39 3.50
C GLU A 101 9.16 4.89 3.46
N PHE A 102 9.23 4.35 2.24
CA PHE A 102 9.55 2.96 1.99
C PHE A 102 10.83 2.89 1.18
N SER A 103 11.71 1.97 1.55
CA SER A 103 12.89 1.67 0.77
C SER A 103 12.83 0.22 0.33
N VAL A 104 12.92 0.00 -0.98
CA VAL A 104 12.93 -1.34 -1.58
C VAL A 104 14.25 -1.53 -2.33
N TYR A 105 14.71 -2.77 -2.44
CA TYR A 105 15.87 -3.14 -3.22
C TYR A 105 15.49 -4.20 -4.25
N GLN A 106 16.05 -4.08 -5.44
CA GLN A 106 15.93 -5.10 -6.47
C GLN A 106 17.03 -6.15 -6.29
N LYS A 107 16.64 -7.42 -6.23
CA LYS A 107 17.55 -8.57 -6.27
C LYS A 107 18.02 -8.82 -7.71
N LYS A 108 19.08 -9.62 -7.85
CA LYS A 108 19.67 -9.96 -9.16
C LYS A 108 18.73 -10.77 -10.07
N ASP A 109 17.78 -11.49 -9.50
CA ASP A 109 16.73 -12.24 -10.19
C ASP A 109 15.53 -11.36 -10.61
N GLY A 110 15.55 -10.07 -10.24
CA GLY A 110 14.47 -9.12 -10.52
C GLY A 110 13.42 -9.03 -9.41
N GLU A 111 13.47 -9.88 -8.38
CA GLU A 111 12.57 -9.78 -7.23
C GLU A 111 12.81 -8.50 -6.43
N LEU A 112 11.77 -8.00 -5.78
CA LEU A 112 11.87 -6.83 -4.89
C LEU A 112 11.89 -7.30 -3.43
N GLY A 113 12.79 -6.70 -2.64
CA GLY A 113 12.85 -6.86 -1.19
C GLY A 113 12.70 -5.52 -0.47
N LEU A 114 12.26 -5.55 0.80
CA LEU A 114 12.20 -4.35 1.64
C LEU A 114 13.53 -4.12 2.36
N VAL A 115 14.07 -2.91 2.30
CA VAL A 115 15.33 -2.54 2.95
C VAL A 115 15.16 -2.55 4.47
N GLY A 116 16.08 -3.20 5.18
CA GLY A 116 16.06 -3.29 6.65
C GLY A 116 15.46 -4.58 7.20
N ILE A 117 14.79 -5.36 6.36
CA ILE A 117 14.40 -6.74 6.65
C ILE A 117 15.52 -7.64 6.14
N SER A 118 16.44 -8.05 7.03
CA SER A 118 17.62 -8.82 6.67
C SER A 118 17.25 -10.20 6.10
N PRO A 119 17.76 -10.59 4.92
CA PRO A 119 17.62 -11.95 4.40
C PRO A 119 18.52 -12.97 5.13
N THR A 120 19.39 -12.53 6.04
CA THR A 120 20.38 -13.36 6.75
C THR A 120 19.90 -13.92 8.09
N SER A 121 18.74 -13.50 8.57
CA SER A 121 17.92 -14.33 9.45
C SER A 121 16.95 -15.08 8.55
N THR A 122 16.57 -16.29 8.91
CA THR A 122 15.39 -17.04 8.40
C THR A 122 14.06 -16.31 8.66
N ALA A 123 14.07 -15.00 8.44
CA ALA A 123 13.09 -13.97 8.70
C ALA A 123 13.40 -12.82 7.74
N ALA A 124 13.43 -13.16 6.43
CA ALA A 124 12.78 -12.27 5.48
C ALA A 124 11.36 -11.98 6.01
N LEU A 125 10.61 -11.05 5.43
CA LEU A 125 9.18 -11.33 5.41
C LEU A 125 9.13 -12.62 4.61
N ASP A 126 9.06 -13.76 5.31
CA ASP A 126 8.98 -15.06 4.69
C ASP A 126 7.91 -14.87 3.61
N ALA A 127 8.11 -15.43 2.41
CA ALA A 127 7.04 -15.43 1.42
C ALA A 127 5.70 -15.83 2.08
N SER A 128 5.76 -16.72 3.09
CA SER A 128 4.66 -17.06 4.00
C SER A 128 4.00 -15.90 4.75
N PHE A 129 4.71 -14.90 5.28
CA PHE A 129 4.07 -13.74 5.93
C PHE A 129 3.33 -12.89 4.91
N ILE A 130 3.96 -12.60 3.75
CA ILE A 130 3.30 -11.85 2.68
C ILE A 130 2.08 -12.63 2.16
N ASP A 131 2.18 -13.94 2.01
CA ASP A 131 1.09 -14.83 1.62
C ASP A 131 -0.02 -14.90 2.68
N GLU A 132 0.31 -14.75 3.96
CA GLU A 132 -0.64 -14.77 5.09
C GLU A 132 -1.38 -13.44 5.26
N VAL A 133 -0.69 -12.29 5.11
CA VAL A 133 -1.32 -10.97 5.23
C VAL A 133 -1.93 -10.46 3.93
N SER A 134 -1.53 -10.99 2.77
CA SER A 134 -2.05 -10.59 1.45
C SER A 134 -3.58 -10.73 1.35
N PRO A 135 -4.20 -11.89 1.69
CA PRO A 135 -5.65 -12.04 1.68
C PRO A 135 -6.35 -10.96 2.52
N TRP A 136 -5.89 -10.73 3.74
CA TRP A 136 -6.44 -9.69 4.62
C TRP A 136 -6.26 -8.27 4.07
N LEU A 137 -5.12 -7.99 3.41
CA LEU A 137 -4.83 -6.70 2.79
C LEU A 137 -5.75 -6.43 1.61
N PHE A 138 -6.05 -7.44 0.79
CA PHE A 138 -6.93 -7.31 -0.37
C PHE A 138 -8.41 -7.44 -0.02
N GLU A 139 -8.77 -7.99 1.15
CA GLU A 139 -10.14 -7.99 1.68
C GLU A 139 -10.64 -6.58 2.08
N GLN A 140 -9.72 -5.62 2.24
CA GLN A 140 -10.07 -4.24 2.56
C GLN A 140 -11.00 -3.65 1.49
N SER A 141 -12.09 -3.02 1.90
CA SER A 141 -13.00 -2.33 0.97
C SER A 141 -12.36 -1.05 0.39
N ARG A 142 -11.40 -0.46 1.12
CA ARG A 142 -10.62 0.69 0.67
C ARG A 142 -9.18 0.62 1.16
N ILE A 143 -8.22 0.88 0.29
CA ILE A 143 -6.80 1.09 0.61
C ILE A 143 -6.38 2.46 0.08
N ASP A 144 -5.98 3.36 0.97
CA ASP A 144 -5.50 4.70 0.63
C ASP A 144 -4.05 4.89 1.12
N LEU A 145 -3.12 4.98 0.18
CA LEU A 145 -1.76 5.44 0.43
C LEU A 145 -1.66 6.90 -0.02
N GLU A 146 -1.22 7.80 0.85
CA GLU A 146 -1.15 9.22 0.57
C GLU A 146 0.20 9.80 1.02
N ASP A 147 0.80 10.64 0.18
CA ASP A 147 2.09 11.29 0.48
C ASP A 147 3.20 10.28 0.79
N ILE A 148 3.31 9.25 -0.04
CA ILE A 148 4.32 8.21 0.12
C ILE A 148 5.59 8.59 -0.62
N THR A 149 6.74 8.37 0.02
CA THR A 149 8.05 8.41 -0.64
C THR A 149 8.56 6.99 -0.79
N LEU A 150 8.88 6.59 -2.03
CA LEU A 150 9.43 5.27 -2.34
C LEU A 150 10.85 5.44 -2.89
N ASN A 151 11.83 4.88 -2.18
CA ASN A 151 13.21 4.77 -2.64
C ASN A 151 13.45 3.35 -3.18
N TRP A 152 13.60 3.22 -4.49
CA TRP A 152 13.87 1.95 -5.15
C TRP A 152 15.36 1.85 -5.49
N ASN A 153 16.06 1.00 -4.74
CA ASN A 153 17.48 0.69 -4.95
C ASN A 153 17.59 -0.38 -6.05
N LEU A 154 18.13 0.00 -7.20
CA LEU A 154 18.36 -0.90 -8.34
C LEU A 154 19.62 -1.74 -8.13
N VAL A 155 19.71 -2.83 -8.90
CA VAL A 155 20.87 -3.76 -8.86
C VAL A 155 22.18 -3.04 -9.25
N ASP A 156 22.11 -2.00 -10.09
CA ASP A 156 23.27 -1.20 -10.52
C ASP A 156 23.71 -0.15 -9.47
N GLY A 157 23.03 -0.11 -8.31
CA GLY A 157 23.31 0.82 -7.21
C GLY A 157 22.65 2.20 -7.36
N LYS A 158 21.91 2.45 -8.44
CA LYS A 158 21.12 3.69 -8.56
C LYS A 158 19.89 3.62 -7.67
N VAL A 159 19.49 4.77 -7.14
CA VAL A 159 18.26 4.91 -6.36
C VAL A 159 17.26 5.70 -7.19
N VAL A 160 16.15 5.05 -7.52
CA VAL A 160 15.00 5.68 -8.16
C VAL A 160 14.04 6.14 -7.07
N LYS A 161 13.83 7.43 -6.98
CA LYS A 161 12.98 8.02 -5.95
C LYS A 161 11.65 8.48 -6.53
N ILE A 162 10.56 8.04 -5.92
CA ILE A 162 9.20 8.45 -6.26
C ILE A 162 8.63 9.18 -5.06
N ASN A 163 8.38 10.48 -5.23
CA ASN A 163 7.78 11.33 -4.21
C ASN A 163 6.29 11.49 -4.44
N ASN A 164 5.57 11.92 -3.40
CA ASN A 164 4.15 12.24 -3.44
C ASN A 164 3.33 11.09 -4.07
N LEU A 165 3.78 9.85 -3.86
CA LEU A 165 3.10 8.67 -4.34
C LEU A 165 1.78 8.55 -3.60
N TYR A 166 0.71 8.42 -4.36
CA TYR A 166 -0.60 8.07 -3.85
C TYR A 166 -1.09 6.81 -4.54
N LEU A 167 -1.83 6.01 -3.79
CA LEU A 167 -2.58 4.87 -4.29
C LEU A 167 -3.94 4.89 -3.61
N ARG A 168 -5.00 4.74 -4.39
CA ARG A 168 -6.36 4.55 -3.88
C ARG A 168 -6.94 3.35 -4.57
N LEU A 169 -7.14 2.28 -3.81
CA LEU A 169 -7.88 1.12 -4.24
C LEU A 169 -9.23 1.14 -3.55
N HIS A 170 -10.31 1.12 -4.32
CA HIS A 170 -11.64 0.89 -3.81
C HIS A 170 -12.16 -0.44 -4.35
N ASN A 171 -12.40 -1.39 -3.46
CA ASN A 171 -12.89 -2.71 -3.80
C ASN A 171 -14.41 -2.74 -3.67
N GLY A 172 -15.10 -2.56 -4.79
CA GLY A 172 -16.54 -2.78 -4.90
C GLY A 172 -16.87 -4.25 -5.16
N VAL A 173 -18.17 -4.57 -5.18
CA VAL A 173 -18.63 -5.96 -5.37
C VAL A 173 -18.44 -6.47 -6.81
N LEU A 174 -18.54 -5.58 -7.79
CA LEU A 174 -18.49 -5.92 -9.22
C LEU A 174 -17.37 -5.18 -9.98
N GLN A 175 -16.92 -4.07 -9.43
CA GLN A 175 -15.92 -3.19 -10.01
C GLN A 175 -14.99 -2.73 -8.91
N HIS A 176 -13.72 -2.62 -9.26
CA HIS A 176 -12.69 -2.10 -8.39
C HIS A 176 -12.06 -0.90 -9.07
N ASP A 177 -11.85 0.17 -8.33
CA ASP A 177 -11.24 1.39 -8.84
C ASP A 177 -9.83 1.50 -8.25
N LEU A 178 -8.82 1.54 -9.10
CA LEU A 178 -7.43 1.73 -8.73
C LEU A 178 -6.94 3.05 -9.32
N LYS A 179 -6.59 3.98 -8.44
CA LYS A 179 -5.89 5.22 -8.80
C LYS A 179 -4.50 5.17 -8.23
N ILE A 180 -3.51 5.43 -9.05
CA ILE A 180 -2.12 5.52 -8.60
C ILE A 180 -1.45 6.69 -9.31
N GLY A 181 -0.56 7.39 -8.62
CA GLY A 181 0.24 8.43 -9.25
C GLY A 181 1.30 8.94 -8.32
N GLY A 182 2.28 9.64 -8.89
CA GLY A 182 3.42 10.13 -8.15
C GLY A 182 4.38 10.91 -9.02
N HIS A 183 5.44 11.40 -8.39
CA HIS A 183 6.48 12.20 -9.01
C HIS A 183 7.79 11.40 -9.00
N LEU A 184 8.21 10.93 -10.17
CA LEU A 184 9.48 10.26 -10.35
C LEU A 184 10.61 11.29 -10.41
N GLU A 185 11.61 11.21 -9.53
CA GLU A 185 12.83 12.01 -9.61
C GLU A 185 13.70 11.55 -10.79
N GLN A 186 14.13 12.50 -11.62
CA GLN A 186 15.05 12.32 -12.75
C GLN A 186 15.86 13.63 -12.94
N LYS A 187 17.00 13.61 -13.65
CA LYS A 187 17.97 14.74 -13.67
C LYS A 187 17.39 16.10 -14.03
N SER A 188 16.54 16.17 -15.06
CA SER A 188 16.08 17.45 -15.62
C SER A 188 14.92 18.06 -14.80
N SER A 189 13.89 17.25 -14.55
CA SER A 189 12.65 17.64 -13.89
C SER A 189 11.85 16.41 -13.53
N SER A 190 11.14 16.39 -12.39
CA SER A 190 10.33 15.22 -12.01
C SER A 190 9.29 14.85 -13.09
N ALA A 191 9.22 13.58 -13.45
CA ALA A 191 8.17 13.06 -14.30
C ALA A 191 6.93 12.77 -13.44
N ILE A 192 5.75 13.14 -13.95
CA ILE A 192 4.49 12.90 -13.25
C ILE A 192 3.78 11.76 -13.96
N PHE A 193 3.41 10.74 -13.20
CA PHE A 193 2.57 9.66 -13.72
C PHE A 193 1.27 9.59 -12.93
N LYS A 194 0.18 9.31 -13.62
CA LYS A 194 -1.14 9.09 -13.04
C LYS A 194 -1.83 7.99 -13.83
N ALA A 195 -2.42 7.03 -13.13
CA ALA A 195 -3.29 6.04 -13.71
C ALA A 195 -4.61 6.02 -12.93
N ASP A 196 -5.72 6.02 -13.64
CA ASP A 196 -7.07 5.84 -13.12
C ASP A 196 -7.69 4.66 -13.84
N LEU A 197 -7.72 3.51 -13.17
CA LEU A 197 -8.06 2.22 -13.74
C LEU A 197 -9.29 1.65 -13.07
N LYS A 198 -10.25 1.23 -13.89
CA LYS A 198 -11.43 0.48 -13.49
C LYS A 198 -11.22 -0.97 -13.84
N LEU A 199 -11.34 -1.85 -12.86
CA LEU A 199 -11.09 -3.27 -13.00
C LEU A 199 -12.38 -4.03 -12.71
N ARG A 200 -12.64 -5.12 -13.44
CA ARG A 200 -13.82 -5.98 -13.26
C ARG A 200 -13.41 -7.42 -12.99
N GLY A 201 -13.98 -8.04 -11.96
CA GLY A 201 -13.69 -9.42 -11.59
C GLY A 201 -12.88 -9.53 -10.30
N ASP A 202 -12.59 -10.77 -9.90
CA ASP A 202 -11.94 -11.08 -8.63
C ASP A 202 -10.41 -11.03 -8.76
N PHE A 203 -9.78 -10.09 -8.06
CA PHE A 203 -8.32 -9.89 -8.03
C PHE A 203 -7.56 -11.05 -7.40
N LEU A 204 -8.23 -11.86 -6.58
CA LEU A 204 -7.60 -12.92 -5.79
C LEU A 204 -7.59 -14.28 -6.50
N LYS A 205 -8.19 -14.37 -7.70
CA LYS A 205 -8.42 -15.65 -8.41
C LYS A 205 -7.54 -15.90 -9.65
N ASN A 206 -6.29 -15.43 -9.64
CA ASN A 206 -5.25 -15.85 -10.61
C ASN A 206 -5.44 -15.41 -12.07
N SER A 207 -5.78 -14.15 -12.32
CA SER A 207 -5.47 -13.46 -13.58
C SER A 207 -5.61 -11.95 -13.39
N ILE A 208 -4.90 -11.12 -14.18
CA ILE A 208 -5.13 -9.68 -14.16
C ILE A 208 -6.56 -9.46 -14.66
N PRO A 209 -7.47 -8.92 -13.82
CA PRO A 209 -8.84 -8.70 -14.24
C PRO A 209 -8.86 -7.70 -15.42
N PRO A 210 -9.81 -7.84 -16.37
CA PRO A 210 -10.00 -6.86 -17.41
C PRO A 210 -10.07 -5.45 -16.82
N PHE A 211 -9.29 -4.52 -17.38
CA PHE A 211 -9.26 -3.15 -16.92
C PHE A 211 -9.49 -2.13 -18.03
N ALA A 212 -10.06 -1.00 -17.67
CA ALA A 212 -10.22 0.14 -18.55
C ALA A 212 -9.95 1.44 -17.82
N GLY A 213 -9.34 2.41 -18.50
CA GLY A 213 -9.03 3.67 -17.85
C GLY A 213 -8.01 4.50 -18.58
N ASP A 214 -7.52 5.52 -17.87
CA ASP A 214 -6.61 6.51 -18.41
C ASP A 214 -5.26 6.41 -17.71
N VAL A 215 -4.20 6.44 -18.50
CA VAL A 215 -2.83 6.56 -18.02
C VAL A 215 -2.24 7.82 -18.61
N VAL A 216 -1.81 8.73 -17.74
CA VAL A 216 -1.19 9.99 -18.10
C VAL A 216 0.24 9.98 -17.61
N ILE A 217 1.17 10.29 -18.51
CA ILE A 217 2.58 10.45 -18.20
C ILE A 217 3.04 11.80 -18.76
N ASP A 218 3.52 12.67 -17.88
CA ASP A 218 4.00 14.00 -18.21
C ASP A 218 5.50 14.12 -17.90
N ASN A 219 6.24 14.80 -18.77
CA ASN A 219 7.66 15.10 -18.62
C ASN A 219 8.58 13.87 -18.47
N TRP A 220 8.22 12.73 -19.10
CA TRP A 220 9.01 11.50 -18.99
C TRP A 220 10.31 11.56 -19.78
N GLN A 221 11.45 11.41 -19.08
CA GLN A 221 12.80 11.42 -19.65
C GLN A 221 13.67 10.39 -18.91
N PRO A 222 13.52 9.08 -19.19
CA PRO A 222 14.19 8.04 -18.42
C PRO A 222 15.69 8.03 -18.77
N GLU A 223 16.55 7.98 -17.75
CA GLU A 223 18.01 7.82 -17.91
C GLU A 223 18.46 6.35 -17.85
N PHE A 224 17.53 5.43 -17.59
CA PHE A 224 17.80 4.00 -17.57
C PHE A 224 17.35 3.40 -18.89
N ASP A 225 18.22 2.58 -19.47
CA ASP A 225 17.86 1.70 -20.57
C ASP A 225 16.78 0.75 -20.02
N LEU A 226 15.52 1.08 -20.25
CA LEU A 226 14.37 0.23 -19.94
C LEU A 226 14.44 -0.98 -20.87
N LYS A 227 15.45 -1.83 -20.68
CA LYS A 227 15.40 -3.21 -21.09
C LYS A 227 14.36 -3.84 -20.19
N PHE A 228 13.12 -3.84 -20.66
CA PHE A 228 12.07 -4.71 -20.15
C PHE A 228 12.50 -6.16 -20.44
N SER A 229 13.51 -6.67 -19.73
CA SER A 229 13.96 -8.06 -19.78
C SER A 229 13.22 -8.86 -18.70
N GLY A 230 11.91 -8.85 -18.85
CA GLY A 230 10.95 -9.71 -18.20
C GLY A 230 9.81 -9.80 -19.19
N GLY A 231 9.41 -11.01 -19.57
CA GLY A 231 8.31 -11.19 -20.51
C GLY A 231 7.09 -10.41 -20.05
N GLY A 232 6.82 -9.29 -20.72
CA GLY A 232 5.65 -8.46 -20.53
C GLY A 232 5.81 -7.32 -19.52
N PHE A 233 5.54 -6.09 -19.99
CA PHE A 233 4.31 -5.48 -19.48
C PHE A 233 3.25 -6.59 -19.57
N PHE A 234 2.74 -7.07 -18.45
CA PHE A 234 1.61 -8.00 -18.51
C PHE A 234 0.45 -7.23 -19.15
N MET A 235 0.38 -7.26 -20.48
CA MET A 235 -0.77 -6.78 -21.22
C MET A 235 -1.92 -7.65 -20.74
N PRO A 236 -2.98 -7.04 -20.19
CA PRO A 236 -4.14 -7.82 -19.82
C PRO A 236 -4.62 -8.57 -21.06
N SER A 237 -5.17 -9.77 -20.87
CA SER A 237 -5.82 -10.51 -21.96
C SER A 237 -7.00 -9.76 -22.58
N SER A 238 -7.51 -8.72 -21.89
CA SER A 238 -8.58 -7.83 -22.37
C SER A 238 -8.62 -6.51 -21.58
N GLY A 239 -9.00 -5.40 -22.24
CA GLY A 239 -9.10 -4.08 -21.62
C GLY A 239 -8.93 -2.94 -22.62
N ASN A 240 -9.34 -1.72 -22.25
CA ASN A 240 -9.17 -0.51 -23.08
C ASN A 240 -8.49 0.58 -22.26
N VAL A 241 -7.27 0.96 -22.62
CA VAL A 241 -6.50 1.99 -21.93
C VAL A 241 -6.26 3.15 -22.86
N ASN A 242 -6.62 4.36 -22.44
CA ASN A 242 -6.16 5.57 -23.10
C ASN A 242 -4.81 5.95 -22.50
N LEU A 243 -3.76 5.98 -23.33
CA LEU A 243 -2.45 6.45 -22.93
C LEU A 243 -2.23 7.86 -23.46
N LEU A 244 -2.02 8.81 -22.55
CA LEU A 244 -1.67 10.18 -22.87
C LEU A 244 -0.26 10.49 -22.38
N VAL A 245 0.64 10.78 -23.32
CA VAL A 245 2.02 11.15 -23.03
C VAL A 245 2.24 12.60 -23.43
N ARG A 246 2.67 13.46 -22.51
CA ARG A 246 2.96 14.88 -22.79
C ARG A 246 4.40 15.23 -22.46
N ASN A 247 4.97 16.18 -23.19
CA ASN A 247 6.29 16.78 -22.92
C ASN A 247 7.41 15.74 -22.69
N SER A 248 7.33 14.61 -23.39
CA SER A 248 8.23 13.47 -23.18
C SER A 248 9.09 13.28 -24.41
N ASN A 249 10.35 12.87 -24.24
CA ASN A 249 11.26 12.54 -25.36
C ASN A 249 11.04 11.09 -25.85
N VAL A 250 9.86 10.53 -25.61
CA VAL A 250 9.54 9.13 -25.87
C VAL A 250 9.02 8.96 -27.28
N THR A 251 9.85 8.39 -28.15
CA THR A 251 9.46 7.92 -29.47
C THR A 251 9.12 6.43 -29.36
N THR A 252 7.92 6.05 -28.91
CA THR A 252 7.50 4.65 -28.93
C THR A 252 6.30 4.44 -29.84
N LYS A 253 6.49 3.68 -30.92
CA LYS A 253 5.43 3.08 -31.73
C LYS A 253 4.87 1.88 -30.96
N PHE A 254 3.61 1.94 -30.54
CA PHE A 254 2.88 0.76 -30.11
C PHE A 254 2.36 0.06 -31.37
N PHE A 255 2.92 -1.10 -31.71
CA PHE A 255 2.27 -2.01 -32.64
C PHE A 255 1.35 -2.94 -31.86
N ARG A 256 0.17 -3.15 -32.45
CA ARG A 256 -0.94 -3.97 -31.97
C ARG A 256 -0.59 -5.46 -32.02
#